data_AF-A0A9W6JJL6-F1
#
_entry.id   AF-A0A9W6JJL6-F1
#
_cell.length_a   1.000
_cell.length_b   1.000
_cell.length_c   1.000
_cell.angle_alpha   90.00
_cell.angle_beta   90.00
_cell.angle_gamma   90.00
#
_symmetry.space_group_name_H-M   'P 1'
#
loop_
_entity.id
_entity.type
_entity.pdbx_description
1 polymer ?
#
loop_
_entity_poly.entity_id
_entity_poly.type
_entity_poly.pdbx_seq_one_letter_code
_entity_poly.pdbx_strand_id
1 'polypeptide(L)'
;MDLLIEIWAGLRPHVVEAAVAVGAALLTLVAARALEALNAARDRDLALSLYRTLENGLKAIIARRALGGGAVEAKEAADIVAETVDFAKANNARAVRKLKQTDAALREKAMARLPEARAAILSAVQVAGRRGEGGASA
;
A
#
# COMPACT_ATOMS: atom_id res chain seq x y z
N MET A 1 50.21 -8.18 -44.19
CA MET A 1 49.72 -7.59 -42.92
C MET A 1 48.76 -6.45 -43.20
N ASP A 2 48.95 -5.72 -44.32
CA ASP A 2 48.14 -4.57 -44.73
C ASP A 2 46.68 -4.88 -45.12
N LEU A 3 46.41 -6.04 -45.73
CA LEU A 3 45.05 -6.40 -46.16
C LEU A 3 44.06 -6.52 -44.98
N LEU A 4 44.52 -7.06 -43.85
CA LEU A 4 43.71 -7.17 -42.63
C LEU A 4 43.47 -5.80 -41.98
N ILE A 5 44.42 -4.87 -42.14
CA ILE A 5 44.32 -3.50 -41.63
C ILE A 5 43.34 -2.68 -42.48
N GLU A 6 43.35 -2.85 -43.81
CA GLU A 6 42.39 -2.20 -44.71
C GLU A 6 40.96 -2.74 -44.54
N ILE A 7 40.79 -4.06 -44.43
CA ILE A 7 39.47 -4.67 -44.17
C ILE A 7 38.93 -4.17 -42.83
N TRP A 8 39.79 -4.07 -41.81
CA TRP A 8 39.37 -3.57 -40.51
C TRP A 8 39.11 -2.06 -40.54
N ALA A 9 39.89 -1.27 -41.28
CA ALA A 9 39.60 0.16 -41.46
C ALA A 9 38.23 0.40 -42.13
N GLY A 10 37.84 -0.46 -43.07
CA GLY A 10 36.52 -0.43 -43.71
C GLY A 10 35.37 -0.91 -42.83
N LEU A 11 35.59 -1.91 -41.96
CA LEU A 11 34.55 -2.42 -41.05
C LEU A 11 34.36 -1.56 -39.79
N ARG A 12 35.40 -0.82 -39.36
CA ARG A 12 35.41 -0.05 -38.11
C ARG A 12 34.23 0.90 -37.93
N PRO A 13 33.78 1.68 -38.94
CA PRO A 13 32.64 2.57 -38.80
C PRO A 13 31.34 1.81 -38.48
N HIS A 14 31.11 0.68 -39.17
CA HIS A 14 29.91 -0.13 -38.99
C HIS A 14 29.89 -0.87 -37.65
N VAL A 15 31.05 -1.32 -37.15
CA VAL A 15 31.17 -1.92 -35.82
C VAL A 15 30.91 -0.88 -34.73
N VAL A 16 31.35 0.37 -34.92
CA VAL A 16 31.08 1.47 -33.98
C VAL A 16 29.60 1.83 -33.99
N GLU A 17 28.96 1.94 -35.16
CA GLU A 17 27.51 2.19 -35.27
C GLU A 17 26.69 1.07 -34.61
N ALA A 18 27.05 -0.19 -34.85
CA ALA A 18 26.41 -1.32 -34.20
C ALA A 18 26.59 -1.29 -32.67
N ALA A 19 27.79 -0.95 -32.18
CA ALA A 19 28.05 -0.81 -30.74
C ALA A 19 27.24 0.33 -30.11
N VAL A 20 27.08 1.47 -30.81
CA VAL A 20 26.27 2.60 -30.35
C VAL A 20 24.78 2.22 -30.33
N ALA A 21 24.28 1.55 -31.37
CA ALA A 21 22.89 1.09 -31.43
C ALA A 21 22.57 0.05 -30.34
N VAL A 22 23.47 -0.91 -30.12
CA VAL A 22 23.36 -1.90 -29.04
C VAL A 22 23.45 -1.21 -27.68
N GLY A 23 24.36 -0.25 -27.50
CA GLY A 23 24.48 0.54 -26.28
C GLY A 23 23.22 1.33 -25.96
N ALA A 24 22.62 1.98 -26.96
CA ALA A 24 21.36 2.70 -26.80
C ALA A 24 20.19 1.77 -26.46
N ALA A 25 20.11 0.59 -27.11
CA ALA A 25 19.08 -0.41 -26.81
C ALA A 25 19.21 -0.95 -25.37
N LEU A 26 20.43 -1.22 -24.92
CA LEU A 26 20.71 -1.65 -23.54
C LEU A 26 20.37 -0.57 -22.52
N LEU A 27 20.71 0.70 -22.78
CA LEU A 27 20.31 1.83 -21.92
C LEU A 27 18.79 1.95 -21.81
N THR A 28 18.08 1.76 -22.93
CA THR A 28 16.61 1.81 -22.97
C THR A 28 16.00 0.67 -22.15
N LEU A 29 16.58 -0.54 -22.24
CA LEU A 29 16.17 -1.70 -21.45
C LEU A 29 16.40 -1.46 -19.95
N VAL A 30 17.58 -0.94 -19.57
CA VAL A 30 17.90 -0.63 -18.17
C VAL A 30 16.99 0.47 -17.63
N ALA A 31 16.71 1.51 -18.42
CA ALA A 31 15.77 2.56 -18.05
C ALA A 31 14.35 2.01 -17.86
N ALA A 32 13.89 1.09 -18.73
CA ALA A 32 12.60 0.44 -18.59
C ALA A 32 12.53 -0.42 -17.31
N ARG A 33 13.56 -1.22 -17.02
CA ARG A 33 13.64 -2.01 -15.78
C ARG A 33 13.74 -1.15 -14.52
N ALA A 34 14.45 -0.03 -14.59
CA ALA A 34 14.51 0.95 -13.50
C ALA A 34 13.15 1.61 -13.27
N LEU A 35 12.42 1.94 -14.35
CA LEU A 35 11.04 2.46 -14.27
C LEU A 35 10.09 1.43 -13.65
N GLU A 36 10.20 0.16 -14.02
CA GLU A 36 9.42 -0.93 -13.43
C GLU A 36 9.71 -1.07 -11.93
N ALA A 37 10.98 -1.04 -11.53
CA ALA A 37 11.38 -1.09 -10.13
C ALA A 37 10.87 0.13 -9.33
N LEU A 38 10.95 1.34 -9.89
CA LEU A 38 10.42 2.56 -9.30
C LEU A 38 8.90 2.52 -9.15
N ASN A 39 8.18 2.03 -10.17
CA ASN A 39 6.74 1.85 -10.11
C ASN A 39 6.35 0.82 -9.05
N ALA A 40 7.08 -0.30 -8.95
CA ALA A 40 6.85 -1.32 -7.94
C ALA A 40 7.09 -0.78 -6.51
N ALA A 41 8.14 0.03 -6.31
CA ALA A 41 8.39 0.69 -5.02
C ALA A 41 7.26 1.67 -4.67
N ARG A 42 6.84 2.49 -5.63
CA ARG A 42 5.74 3.44 -5.45
C ARG A 42 4.40 2.75 -5.15
N ASP A 43 4.14 1.63 -5.80
CA ASP A 43 2.94 0.83 -5.57
C ASP A 43 2.95 0.18 -4.19
N ARG A 44 4.12 -0.24 -3.68
CA ARG A 44 4.29 -0.68 -2.29
C ARG A 44 3.96 0.44 -1.30
N ASP A 45 4.44 1.65 -1.52
CA ASP A 45 4.13 2.79 -0.65
C ASP A 45 2.64 3.14 -0.67
N LEU A 46 2.01 3.09 -1.85
CA LEU A 46 0.56 3.26 -1.99
C LEU A 46 -0.20 2.15 -1.26
N ALA A 47 0.26 0.90 -1.33
CA ALA A 47 -0.37 -0.22 -0.64
C ALA A 47 -0.26 -0.09 0.89
N LEU A 48 0.90 0.32 1.40
CA LEU A 48 1.10 0.61 2.82
C LEU A 48 0.22 1.77 3.30
N SER A 49 0.11 2.83 2.50
CA SER A 49 -0.76 3.96 2.79
C SER A 49 -2.24 3.54 2.88
N LEU A 50 -2.71 2.74 1.92
CA LEU A 50 -4.07 2.21 1.93
C LEU A 50 -4.30 1.29 3.13
N TYR A 51 -3.34 0.43 3.45
CA TYR A 51 -3.40 -0.46 4.59
C TYR A 51 -3.53 0.32 5.92
N ARG A 52 -2.70 1.34 6.13
CA ARG A 52 -2.80 2.25 7.29
C ARG A 52 -4.14 2.98 7.34
N THR A 53 -4.69 3.36 6.18
CA THR A 53 -5.99 4.03 6.11
C THR A 53 -7.11 3.10 6.56
N LEU A 54 -7.11 1.85 6.11
CA LEU A 54 -8.07 0.83 6.54
C LEU A 54 -7.97 0.55 8.05
N GLU A 55 -6.74 0.40 8.56
CA GLU A 55 -6.51 0.14 9.99
C GLU A 55 -6.97 1.31 10.87
N ASN A 56 -6.64 2.54 10.50
CA ASN A 56 -7.08 3.74 11.21
C ASN A 56 -8.60 3.93 11.11
N GLY A 57 -9.19 3.64 9.94
CA GLY A 57 -10.64 3.63 9.75
C GLY A 57 -11.34 2.66 10.69
N LEU A 58 -10.89 1.41 10.74
CA LEU A 58 -11.39 0.37 11.66
C LEU A 58 -11.32 0.83 13.11
N LYS A 59 -10.14 1.26 13.56
CA LYS A 59 -9.92 1.71 14.94
C LYS A 59 -10.82 2.90 15.29
N ALA A 60 -10.95 3.88 14.39
CA ALA A 60 -11.79 5.05 14.62
C ALA A 60 -13.28 4.71 14.69
N ILE A 61 -13.79 3.88 13.78
CA ILE A 61 -15.21 3.45 13.77
C ILE A 61 -15.52 2.65 15.04
N ILE A 62 -14.67 1.69 15.39
CA ILE A 62 -14.84 0.87 16.59
C ILE A 62 -14.77 1.74 17.85
N ALA A 63 -13.81 2.65 17.95
CA ALA A 63 -13.68 3.56 19.09
C ALA A 63 -14.90 4.47 19.24
N ARG A 64 -15.42 5.04 18.14
CA ARG A 64 -16.65 5.85 18.17
C ARG A 64 -17.84 5.05 18.69
N ARG A 65 -18.02 3.80 18.22
CA ARG A 65 -19.11 2.92 18.69
C ARG A 65 -18.92 2.55 20.16
N ALA A 66 -17.71 2.20 20.58
CA ALA A 66 -17.40 1.87 21.98
C ALA A 66 -17.65 3.05 22.93
N LEU A 67 -17.29 4.27 22.54
CA LEU A 67 -17.51 5.48 23.34
C LEU A 67 -18.99 5.93 23.36
N GLY A 68 -19.72 5.68 22.27
CA GLY A 68 -21.16 5.97 22.18
C GLY A 68 -22.07 4.97 22.87
N GLY A 69 -21.53 3.97 23.60
CA GLY A 69 -22.30 2.89 24.22
C GLY A 69 -22.85 1.86 23.23
N GLY A 70 -22.42 1.91 21.97
CA GLY A 70 -22.80 0.99 20.91
C GLY A 70 -22.12 -0.37 21.06
N ALA A 71 -22.82 -1.43 20.65
CA ALA A 71 -22.34 -2.79 20.74
C ALA A 71 -21.23 -3.05 19.70
N VAL A 72 -19.98 -3.18 20.14
CA VAL A 72 -18.90 -3.71 19.29
C VAL A 72 -19.00 -5.24 19.25
N GLU A 73 -20.13 -5.75 18.81
CA GLU A 73 -20.47 -7.17 18.76
C GLU A 73 -20.17 -7.76 17.38
N ALA A 74 -19.97 -9.07 17.31
CA ALA A 74 -19.66 -9.76 16.05
C ALA A 74 -20.78 -9.58 14.99
N LYS A 75 -22.02 -9.36 15.43
CA LYS A 75 -23.18 -9.11 14.56
C LYS A 75 -23.09 -7.79 13.77
N GLU A 76 -22.33 -6.80 14.26
CA GLU A 76 -22.16 -5.50 13.59
C GLU A 76 -20.87 -5.42 12.76
N ALA A 77 -20.13 -6.53 12.66
CA ALA A 77 -18.89 -6.62 11.90
C ALA A 77 -19.06 -6.18 10.43
N ALA A 78 -20.18 -6.58 9.82
CA ALA A 78 -20.49 -6.23 8.44
C ALA A 78 -20.64 -4.71 8.23
N ASP A 79 -21.31 -4.03 9.16
CA ASP A 79 -21.54 -2.57 9.09
C ASP A 79 -20.24 -1.81 9.35
N ILE A 80 -19.46 -2.23 10.35
CA ILE A 80 -18.13 -1.65 10.64
C ILE A 80 -17.21 -1.77 9.43
N VAL A 81 -17.23 -2.94 8.76
CA VAL A 81 -16.44 -3.18 7.56
C VAL A 81 -16.93 -2.34 6.38
N ALA A 82 -18.25 -2.21 6.19
CA ALA A 82 -18.81 -1.35 5.14
C ALA A 82 -18.40 0.11 5.33
N GLU A 83 -18.57 0.66 6.53
CA GLU A 83 -18.15 2.03 6.86
C GLU A 83 -16.63 2.22 6.69
N THR A 84 -15.83 1.20 7.02
CA THR A 84 -14.37 1.24 6.84
C THR A 84 -13.99 1.32 5.36
N VAL A 85 -14.69 0.56 4.51
CA VAL A 85 -14.47 0.61 3.05
C VAL A 85 -14.82 1.99 2.51
N ASP A 86 -15.95 2.57 2.93
CA ASP A 86 -16.34 3.91 2.53
C ASP A 86 -15.34 4.97 3.03
N PHE A 87 -14.86 4.82 4.27
CA PHE A 87 -13.80 5.67 4.82
C PHE A 87 -12.51 5.59 3.99
N ALA A 88 -12.08 4.39 3.61
CA ALA A 88 -10.88 4.20 2.79
C ALA A 88 -11.03 4.78 1.38
N LYS A 89 -12.23 4.66 0.78
CA LYS A 89 -12.53 5.24 -0.53
C LYS A 89 -12.54 6.77 -0.47
N ALA A 90 -13.09 7.37 0.58
CA ALA A 90 -13.11 8.82 0.77
C ALA A 90 -11.70 9.39 1.05
N ASN A 91 -10.95 8.76 1.96
CA ASN A 91 -9.68 9.31 2.46
C ASN A 91 -8.45 8.85 1.67
N ASN A 92 -8.57 7.81 0.84
CA ASN A 92 -7.46 7.29 0.04
C ASN A 92 -7.88 6.80 -1.36
N ALA A 93 -8.77 7.56 -2.00
CA ALA A 93 -9.27 7.30 -3.36
C ALA A 93 -8.14 7.04 -4.38
N ARG A 94 -7.01 7.75 -4.25
CA ARG A 94 -5.86 7.60 -5.15
C ARG A 94 -5.27 6.18 -5.07
N ALA A 95 -5.02 5.66 -3.87
CA ALA A 95 -4.48 4.32 -3.72
C ALA A 95 -5.50 3.26 -4.15
N VAL A 96 -6.79 3.44 -3.82
CA VAL A 96 -7.86 2.53 -4.27
C VAL A 96 -7.90 2.43 -5.80
N ARG A 97 -7.86 3.57 -6.51
CA ARG A 97 -7.86 3.59 -7.99
C ARG A 97 -6.57 3.03 -8.59
N LYS A 98 -5.40 3.44 -8.08
CA LYS A 98 -4.10 3.05 -8.63
C LYS A 98 -3.79 1.57 -8.41
N LEU A 99 -4.17 1.03 -7.25
CA LEU A 99 -4.00 -0.38 -6.90
C LEU A 99 -5.18 -1.26 -7.34
N LYS A 100 -6.11 -0.71 -8.14
CA LYS A 100 -7.30 -1.39 -8.68
C LYS A 100 -8.06 -2.19 -7.62
N GLN A 101 -8.23 -1.61 -6.44
CA GLN A 101 -8.87 -2.29 -5.32
C GLN A 101 -10.38 -2.33 -5.53
N THR A 102 -10.94 -3.53 -5.54
CA THR A 102 -12.39 -3.74 -5.58
C THR A 102 -12.97 -3.61 -4.17
N ASP A 103 -14.26 -3.29 -4.08
CA ASP A 103 -14.95 -3.24 -2.79
C ASP A 103 -14.88 -4.59 -2.06
N ALA A 104 -14.93 -5.71 -2.79
CA ALA A 104 -14.76 -7.05 -2.23
C ALA A 104 -13.36 -7.23 -1.61
N ALA A 105 -12.29 -6.82 -2.31
CA ALA A 105 -10.93 -6.92 -1.79
C ALA A 105 -10.68 -6.01 -0.57
N LEU A 106 -11.29 -4.82 -0.55
CA LEU A 106 -11.23 -3.92 0.61
C LEU A 106 -11.99 -4.51 1.81
N ARG A 107 -13.16 -5.10 1.58
CA ARG A 107 -13.95 -5.77 2.62
C ARG A 107 -13.22 -6.97 3.20
N GLU A 108 -12.60 -7.80 2.37
CA GLU A 108 -11.80 -8.94 2.82
C GLU A 108 -10.63 -8.50 3.71
N LYS A 109 -9.87 -7.48 3.28
CA LYS A 109 -8.78 -6.90 4.06
C LYS A 109 -9.25 -6.31 5.39
N ALA A 110 -10.38 -5.61 5.38
CA ALA A 110 -10.97 -5.04 6.58
C ALA A 110 -11.47 -6.13 7.54
N MET A 111 -12.14 -7.17 7.04
CA MET A 111 -12.59 -8.33 7.82
C MET A 111 -11.42 -9.08 8.47
N ALA A 112 -10.33 -9.31 7.73
CA ALA A 112 -9.14 -9.98 8.25
C ALA A 112 -8.49 -9.20 9.42
N ARG A 113 -8.64 -7.87 9.45
CA ARG A 113 -8.04 -7.00 10.48
C ARG A 113 -9.00 -6.57 11.57
N LEU A 114 -10.30 -6.80 11.37
CA LEU A 114 -11.33 -6.45 12.33
C LEU A 114 -11.10 -7.05 13.73
N PRO A 115 -10.71 -8.33 13.91
CA PRO A 115 -10.48 -8.90 15.24
C PRO A 115 -9.35 -8.19 16.00
N GLU A 116 -8.25 -7.89 15.30
CA GLU A 116 -7.08 -7.21 15.86
C GLU A 116 -7.42 -5.76 16.25
N ALA A 117 -8.10 -5.01 15.37
CA ALA A 117 -8.54 -3.65 15.66
C ALA A 117 -9.53 -3.60 16.84
N ARG A 118 -10.46 -4.58 16.92
CA ARG A 118 -11.41 -4.70 18.03
C ARG A 118 -10.69 -4.97 19.35
N ALA A 119 -9.76 -5.93 19.37
CA ALA A 119 -8.98 -6.26 20.56
C ALA A 119 -8.18 -5.05 21.08
N ALA A 120 -7.53 -4.32 20.17
CA ALA A 120 -6.76 -3.13 20.50
C ALA A 120 -7.62 -2.03 21.16
N ILE A 121 -8.80 -1.73 20.59
CA ILE A 121 -9.68 -0.70 21.13
C ILE A 121 -10.34 -1.14 22.44
N LEU A 122 -10.85 -2.38 22.54
CA LEU A 122 -11.47 -2.85 23.78
C LEU A 122 -10.46 -2.88 24.94
N SER A 123 -9.22 -3.29 24.68
CA SER A 123 -8.13 -3.21 25.67
C SER A 123 -7.87 -1.76 26.09
N ALA A 124 -7.79 -0.83 25.15
CA ALA A 124 -7.57 0.59 25.44
C ALA A 124 -8.73 1.20 26.26
N VAL A 125 -9.98 0.85 25.95
CA VAL A 125 -11.16 1.29 26.70
C VAL A 125 -11.16 0.74 28.12
N GLN A 126 -10.83 -0.55 28.31
CA GLN A 126 -10.71 -1.15 29.64
C GLN A 126 -9.60 -0.51 30.50
N VAL A 127 -8.48 -0.13 29.88
CA VAL A 127 -7.40 0.61 30.56
C VAL A 127 -7.84 2.02 30.93
N ALA A 128 -8.58 2.71 30.05
CA ALA A 128 -9.12 4.04 30.32
C ALA A 128 -10.17 4.01 31.45
N GLY A 129 -11.07 3.02 31.45
CA GLY A 129 -12.06 2.84 32.52
C GLY A 129 -11.42 2.61 33.89
N ARG A 130 -10.38 1.75 33.97
CA ARG A 130 -9.64 1.51 35.21
C ARG A 130 -8.91 2.73 35.77
N ARG A 131 -8.49 3.68 34.91
CA ARG A 131 -7.89 4.95 35.37
C ARG A 131 -8.92 5.95 35.90
N GLY A 132 -10.16 5.90 35.43
CA GLY A 132 -11.25 6.75 35.93
C GLY A 132 -11.66 6.40 37.36
N GLU A 133 -11.64 5.11 37.71
CA GLU A 133 -12.02 4.63 39.05
C GLU A 133 -10.92 4.83 40.10
N GLY A 134 -9.64 4.82 39.70
CA GLY A 134 -8.50 5.05 40.61
C GLY A 134 -8.20 6.53 40.92
N GLY A 135 -8.85 7.49 40.25
CA GLY A 135 -8.65 8.92 40.44
C GLY A 135 -9.71 9.61 41.31
N ALA A 136 -10.77 8.89 41.70
CA ALA A 136 -11.86 9.42 42.53
C ALA A 136 -11.66 9.17 44.04
N SER A 137 -10.45 8.84 44.46
CA SER A 137 -10.07 8.65 45.86
C SER A 137 -8.69 9.25 46.11
N ALA A 138 -8.64 10.58 46.16
CA ALA A 138 -7.55 11.36 46.74
C ALA A 138 -8.13 12.66 47.32
#